data_AF-A0A1V8U0H5-F1
#
_entry.id   AF-A0A1V8U0H5-F1
#
_cell.length_a   1.000
_cell.length_b   1.000
_cell.length_c   1.000
_cell.angle_alpha   90.00
_cell.angle_beta   90.00
_cell.angle_gamma   90.00
#
_symmetry.space_group_name_H-M   'P 1'
#
loop_
_entity.id
_entity.type
_entity.pdbx_description
1 polymer ?
#
loop_
_entity_poly.entity_id
_entity_poly.type
_entity_poly.pdbx_seq_one_letter_code
_entity_poly.pdbx_strand_id
1 'polypeptide(L)'
;MAHLLELSHELLHCIFISIEPTDLATLSRTCRTLHSYIDGNRLLHKDIYDARYDQLQADAGVDWQSRVHDLAKLEKILESPYAEVKRTDLDFVARQIDELLKSTTVIVDDSRNVQLLADAFIDTTNLDAFLCGSNLFSRGGDFNKHSAAKTDELRQTSARLHCLYGVPIDETVPSRSSFHMYRENLNLAPSSCTRLQSKPYLTHTFARSKVYDLRQYTEHTLWGPFKDDGSQHVDWEKVESIMVVLGFNLRKFSERPERRFPMIWDEPW
;
A
#
# COMPACT_ATOMS: atom_id res chain seq x y z
N MET A 1 -0.82 39.01 30.37
CA MET A 1 -0.79 37.63 29.83
C MET A 1 -1.21 37.77 28.38
N ALA A 2 -0.37 37.42 27.41
CA ALA A 2 -0.76 37.52 26.00
C ALA A 2 -1.83 36.47 25.72
N HIS A 3 -2.99 36.89 25.22
CA HIS A 3 -4.02 35.97 24.76
C HIS A 3 -3.69 35.54 23.32
N LEU A 4 -3.87 34.26 22.99
CA LEU A 4 -3.57 33.72 21.66
C LEU A 4 -4.25 34.54 20.54
N LEU A 5 -5.47 35.02 20.79
CA LEU A 5 -6.26 35.82 19.84
C LEU A 5 -5.77 37.26 19.66
N GLU A 6 -4.85 37.74 20.50
CA GLU A 6 -4.24 39.08 20.39
C GLU A 6 -2.93 39.06 19.59
N LEU A 7 -2.45 37.87 19.21
CA LEU A 7 -1.26 37.73 18.38
C LEU A 7 -1.54 38.21 16.95
N SER A 8 -0.51 38.73 16.29
CA SER A 8 -0.55 39.04 14.87
C SER A 8 -0.77 37.78 14.03
N HIS A 9 -1.44 37.93 12.88
CA HIS A 9 -1.68 36.83 11.94
C HIS A 9 -0.41 36.06 11.53
N GLU A 10 0.74 36.72 11.42
CA GLU A 10 2.03 36.07 11.12
C GLU A 10 2.45 35.07 12.20
N LEU A 11 2.30 35.45 13.48
CA LEU A 11 2.63 34.58 14.60
C LEU A 11 1.63 33.41 14.70
N LEU A 12 0.35 33.67 14.43
CA LEU A 12 -0.66 32.61 14.34
C LEU A 12 -0.35 31.64 13.20
N HIS A 13 0.10 32.14 12.05
CA HIS A 13 0.53 31.33 10.91
C HIS A 13 1.68 30.39 11.30
N CYS A 14 2.75 30.93 11.90
CA CYS A 14 3.89 30.13 12.33
C CYS A 14 3.51 29.06 13.37
N ILE A 15 2.60 29.39 14.29
CA ILE A 15 2.09 28.42 15.27
C ILE A 15 1.31 27.31 14.54
N PHE A 16 0.41 27.66 13.61
CA PHE A 16 -0.47 26.70 12.94
C PHE A 16 0.25 25.82 11.92
N ILE A 17 1.35 26.27 11.31
CA ILE A 17 2.20 25.41 10.47
C ILE A 17 2.74 24.21 11.25
N SER A 18 2.98 24.38 12.56
CA SER A 18 3.56 23.32 13.40
C SER A 18 2.51 22.33 13.95
N ILE A 19 1.23 22.52 13.63
CA ILE A 19 0.12 21.71 14.17
C ILE A 19 -0.27 20.64 13.16
N GLU A 20 -0.72 19.48 13.66
CA GLU A 20 -1.24 18.43 12.78
C GLU A 20 -2.51 18.86 12.05
N PRO A 21 -2.70 18.46 10.77
CA PRO A 21 -3.91 18.77 10.01
C PRO A 21 -5.22 18.37 10.69
N THR A 22 -5.19 17.28 11.44
CA THR A 22 -6.30 16.73 12.22
C THR A 22 -6.73 17.67 13.35
N ASP A 23 -5.77 18.26 14.03
CA ASP A 23 -5.97 19.21 15.12
C ASP A 23 -6.36 20.60 14.61
N LEU A 24 -5.89 20.99 13.42
CA LEU A 24 -6.31 22.24 12.78
C LEU A 24 -7.83 22.29 12.56
N ALA A 25 -8.44 21.16 12.17
CA ALA A 25 -9.89 21.05 12.04
C ALA A 25 -10.62 21.17 13.40
N THR A 26 -9.97 20.76 14.50
CA THR A 26 -10.53 20.93 15.84
C THR A 26 -10.42 22.39 16.30
N LEU A 27 -9.28 23.03 16.04
CA LEU A 27 -9.04 24.45 16.34
C LEU A 27 -10.02 25.36 15.62
N SER A 28 -10.31 25.12 14.35
CA SER A 28 -11.26 25.91 13.57
C SER A 28 -12.69 25.87 14.16
N ARG A 29 -13.03 24.84 14.95
CA ARG A 29 -14.34 24.70 15.60
C ARG A 29 -14.43 25.39 16.96
N THR A 30 -13.31 25.82 17.54
CA THR A 30 -13.28 26.38 18.90
C THR A 30 -13.83 27.81 18.98
N CYS A 31 -13.51 28.66 18.00
CA CYS A 31 -14.01 30.03 17.95
C CYS A 31 -14.10 30.59 16.52
N ARG A 32 -14.93 31.63 16.36
CA ARG A 32 -15.19 32.27 15.05
C ARG A 32 -13.95 32.92 14.44
N THR A 33 -13.09 33.53 15.25
CA THR A 33 -11.87 34.19 14.75
C THR A 33 -10.89 33.19 14.15
N LEU A 34 -10.65 32.06 14.84
CA LEU A 34 -9.81 30.98 14.32
C LEU A 34 -10.45 30.31 13.10
N HIS A 35 -11.77 30.10 13.12
CA HIS A 35 -12.49 29.60 11.96
C HIS A 35 -12.26 30.49 10.73
N SER A 36 -12.49 31.81 10.85
CA SER A 36 -12.31 32.75 9.73
C SER A 36 -10.86 32.89 9.26
N TYR A 37 -9.88 32.57 10.10
CA TYR A 37 -8.47 32.62 9.74
C TYR A 37 -8.00 31.34 9.04
N ILE A 38 -8.54 30.18 9.43
CA ILE A 38 -8.16 28.87 8.89
C ILE A 38 -8.94 28.57 7.61
N ASP A 39 -10.22 28.92 7.58
CA ASP A 39 -11.10 28.63 6.45
C ASP A 39 -10.76 29.52 5.25
N GLY A 40 -10.53 28.89 4.08
CA GLY A 40 -10.14 29.60 2.86
C GLY A 40 -8.71 30.15 2.83
N ASN A 41 -7.91 29.95 3.88
CA ASN A 41 -6.51 30.41 3.90
C ASN A 41 -5.60 29.46 3.14
N ARG A 42 -5.50 29.70 1.83
CA ARG A 42 -4.71 28.91 0.89
C ARG A 42 -3.22 28.81 1.29
N LEU A 43 -2.63 29.88 1.80
CA LEU A 43 -1.20 29.89 2.16
C LEU A 43 -0.94 28.99 3.36
N LEU A 44 -1.81 29.02 4.37
CA LEU A 44 -1.68 28.15 5.54
C LEU A 44 -1.73 26.67 5.16
N HIS A 45 -2.72 26.26 4.38
CA HIS A 45 -2.85 24.87 3.94
C HIS A 45 -1.69 24.43 3.05
N LYS A 46 -1.17 25.33 2.20
CA LYS A 46 0.01 25.04 1.39
C LYS A 46 1.26 24.86 2.26
N ASP A 47 1.52 25.76 3.20
CA ASP A 47 2.72 25.69 4.03
C ASP A 47 2.69 24.47 4.97
N ILE A 48 1.50 24.09 5.47
CA ILE A 48 1.28 22.84 6.21
C ILE A 48 1.59 21.62 5.32
N TYR A 49 1.16 21.66 4.06
CA TYR A 49 1.45 20.60 3.11
C TYR A 49 2.96 20.49 2.85
N ASP A 50 3.63 21.59 2.48
CA ASP A 50 5.07 21.63 2.18
C ASP A 50 5.93 21.27 3.39
N ALA A 51 5.42 21.47 4.62
CA ALA A 51 6.09 21.05 5.85
C ALA A 51 6.08 19.53 6.05
N ARG A 52 5.03 18.81 5.60
CA ARG A 52 4.84 17.37 5.85
C ARG A 52 5.12 16.48 4.63
N TYR A 53 4.79 16.93 3.43
CA TYR A 53 4.84 16.13 2.20
C TYR A 53 5.84 16.71 1.19
N ASP A 54 6.13 15.94 0.14
CA ASP A 54 6.97 16.40 -0.96
C ASP A 54 6.25 17.46 -1.81
N GLN A 55 7.03 18.38 -2.39
CA GLN A 55 6.48 19.52 -3.13
C GLN A 55 5.79 19.08 -4.43
N LEU A 56 4.53 19.49 -4.61
CA LEU A 56 3.81 19.31 -5.87
C LEU A 56 4.42 20.18 -6.98
N GLN A 57 4.47 19.66 -8.21
CA GLN A 57 4.88 20.41 -9.40
C GLN A 57 3.97 21.66 -9.56
N ALA A 58 4.61 22.83 -9.72
CA ALA A 58 4.11 24.15 -9.32
C ALA A 58 2.87 24.73 -10.05
N ASP A 59 2.33 24.07 -11.08
CA ASP A 59 1.39 24.70 -12.02
C ASP A 59 -0.08 24.30 -11.88
N ALA A 60 -0.43 23.35 -11.00
CA ALA A 60 -1.82 22.98 -10.82
C ALA A 60 -2.52 23.96 -9.87
N GLY A 61 -3.69 24.48 -10.24
CA GLY A 61 -4.59 25.22 -9.36
C GLY A 61 -5.17 24.32 -8.27
N VAL A 62 -4.31 23.73 -7.44
CA VAL A 62 -4.65 22.79 -6.39
C VAL A 62 -5.38 23.52 -5.28
N ASP A 63 -6.52 22.96 -4.88
CA ASP A 63 -7.17 23.34 -3.64
C ASP A 63 -6.41 22.69 -2.46
N TRP A 64 -5.50 23.46 -1.88
CA TRP A 64 -4.66 23.02 -0.76
C TRP A 64 -5.48 22.62 0.46
N GLN A 65 -6.62 23.27 0.70
CA GLN A 65 -7.48 22.93 1.83
C GLN A 65 -8.03 21.52 1.66
N SER A 66 -8.66 21.23 0.51
CA SER A 66 -9.15 19.88 0.22
C SER A 66 -8.02 18.84 0.21
N ARG A 67 -6.85 19.16 -0.35
CA ARG A 67 -5.71 18.24 -0.39
C ARG A 67 -5.22 17.86 1.00
N VAL A 68 -5.06 18.82 1.90
CA VAL A 68 -4.65 18.56 3.29
C VAL A 68 -5.71 17.75 4.03
N HIS A 69 -6.99 18.01 3.79
CA HIS A 69 -8.07 17.21 4.37
C HIS A 69 -8.11 15.77 3.87
N ASP A 70 -7.91 15.54 2.57
CA ASP A 70 -7.85 14.20 1.99
C ASP A 70 -6.67 13.40 2.53
N LEU A 71 -5.51 14.02 2.71
CA LEU A 71 -4.34 13.37 3.29
C LEU A 71 -4.49 13.10 4.79
N ALA A 72 -5.10 14.01 5.54
CA ALA A 72 -5.47 13.76 6.93
C ALA A 72 -6.48 12.60 7.05
N LYS A 73 -7.41 12.47 6.09
CA LYS A 73 -8.32 11.33 6.01
C LYS A 73 -7.56 10.03 5.68
N LEU A 74 -6.60 10.07 4.75
CA LEU A 74 -5.75 8.94 4.40
C LEU A 74 -4.98 8.43 5.63
N GLU A 75 -4.27 9.30 6.34
CA GLU A 75 -3.52 8.96 7.57
C GLU A 75 -4.43 8.28 8.60
N LYS A 76 -5.62 8.85 8.87
CA LYS A 76 -6.59 8.25 9.78
C LYS A 76 -7.08 6.86 9.35
N ILE A 77 -7.24 6.62 8.04
CA ILE A 77 -7.63 5.30 7.54
C ILE A 77 -6.49 4.30 7.73
N LEU A 78 -5.24 4.70 7.44
CA LEU A 78 -4.05 3.87 7.60
C LEU A 78 -3.81 3.51 9.08
N GLU A 79 -4.05 4.45 9.99
CA GLU A 79 -3.94 4.27 11.45
C GLU A 79 -5.10 3.47 12.07
N SER A 80 -6.24 3.34 11.36
CA SER A 80 -7.40 2.64 11.88
C SER A 80 -7.07 1.19 12.24
N PRO A 81 -7.49 0.65 13.40
CA PRO A 81 -7.30 -0.77 13.72
C PRO A 81 -8.30 -1.68 12.99
N TYR A 82 -9.31 -1.10 12.33
CA TYR A 82 -10.43 -1.86 11.75
C TYR A 82 -10.21 -2.13 10.26
N ALA A 83 -9.93 -3.39 9.93
CA ALA A 83 -9.74 -3.83 8.53
C ALA A 83 -10.95 -3.57 7.62
N GLU A 84 -12.18 -3.60 8.16
CA GLU A 84 -13.39 -3.31 7.39
C GLU A 84 -13.47 -1.86 6.90
N VAL A 85 -12.98 -0.90 7.70
CA VAL A 85 -12.91 0.51 7.31
C VAL A 85 -11.90 0.67 6.17
N LYS A 86 -10.71 0.06 6.31
CA LYS A 86 -9.66 0.04 5.28
C LYS A 86 -10.18 -0.51 3.95
N ARG A 87 -10.86 -1.66 3.98
CA ARG A 87 -11.42 -2.30 2.78
C ARG A 87 -12.51 -1.46 2.11
N THR A 88 -13.30 -0.72 2.89
CA THR A 88 -14.39 0.11 2.35
C THR A 88 -13.85 1.34 1.62
N ASP A 89 -12.79 1.95 2.13
CA ASP A 89 -12.15 3.14 1.53
C ASP A 89 -11.00 2.79 0.55
N LEU A 90 -10.90 1.54 0.06
CA LEU A 90 -9.78 1.09 -0.80
C LEU A 90 -9.58 1.96 -2.04
N ASP A 91 -10.66 2.33 -2.74
CA ASP A 91 -10.56 3.19 -3.94
C ASP A 91 -10.00 4.58 -3.61
N PHE A 92 -10.45 5.17 -2.50
CA PHE A 92 -9.96 6.45 -2.03
C PHE A 92 -8.47 6.36 -1.70
N VAL A 93 -8.07 5.35 -0.93
CA VAL A 93 -6.67 5.14 -0.54
C VAL A 93 -5.78 4.94 -1.75
N ALA A 94 -6.18 4.08 -2.70
CA ALA A 94 -5.40 3.82 -3.91
C ALA A 94 -5.18 5.09 -4.75
N ARG A 95 -6.21 5.92 -4.92
CA ARG A 95 -6.08 7.21 -5.62
C ARG A 95 -5.14 8.18 -4.90
N GLN A 96 -5.25 8.28 -3.59
CA GLN A 96 -4.40 9.17 -2.80
C GLN A 96 -2.93 8.75 -2.82
N ILE A 97 -2.65 7.44 -2.76
CA ILE A 97 -1.31 6.88 -2.90
C ILE A 97 -0.74 7.17 -4.29
N ASP A 98 -1.52 6.91 -5.36
CA ASP A 98 -1.10 7.21 -6.73
C ASP A 98 -0.76 8.71 -6.92
N GLU A 99 -1.51 9.61 -6.27
CA GLU A 99 -1.22 11.05 -6.32
C GLU A 99 0.04 11.42 -5.52
N LEU A 100 0.23 10.85 -4.32
CA LEU A 100 1.43 11.08 -3.50
C LEU A 100 2.70 10.62 -4.21
N LEU A 101 2.64 9.47 -4.87
CA LEU A 101 3.79 8.92 -5.58
C LEU A 101 4.08 9.60 -6.92
N LYS A 102 3.08 10.21 -7.56
CA LYS A 102 3.32 11.10 -8.70
C LYS A 102 4.10 12.36 -8.31
N SER A 103 3.96 12.80 -7.07
CA SER A 103 4.67 13.97 -6.52
C SER A 103 6.00 13.65 -5.85
N THR A 104 6.35 12.37 -5.74
CA THR A 104 7.64 11.92 -5.20
C THR A 104 8.79 12.53 -6.00
N THR A 105 9.83 12.95 -5.28
CA THR A 105 11.04 13.51 -5.91
C THR A 105 11.76 12.44 -6.76
N VAL A 106 12.69 12.86 -7.62
CA VAL A 106 13.43 11.93 -8.49
C VAL A 106 14.28 10.93 -7.69
N ILE A 107 14.57 11.23 -6.41
CA ILE A 107 15.37 10.39 -5.51
C ILE A 107 14.43 9.81 -4.45
N VAL A 108 14.17 8.51 -4.56
CA VAL A 108 13.21 7.77 -3.72
C VAL A 108 13.58 7.83 -2.23
N ASP A 109 14.88 7.69 -1.91
CA ASP A 109 15.37 7.63 -0.52
C ASP A 109 15.14 8.93 0.28
N ASP A 110 15.04 10.06 -0.42
CA ASP A 110 14.84 11.39 0.18
C ASP A 110 13.36 11.80 0.25
N SER A 111 12.46 10.99 -0.33
CA SER A 111 11.03 11.32 -0.39
C SER A 111 10.32 11.09 0.94
N ARG A 112 9.71 12.14 1.48
CA ARG A 112 8.88 12.05 2.69
C ARG A 112 7.63 11.22 2.43
N ASN A 113 7.09 11.30 1.21
CA ASN A 113 5.89 10.56 0.82
C ASN A 113 6.15 9.05 0.82
N VAL A 114 7.30 8.61 0.29
CA VAL A 114 7.68 7.19 0.28
C VAL A 114 7.92 6.70 1.70
N GLN A 115 8.66 7.45 2.52
CA GLN A 115 8.91 7.10 3.93
C GLN A 115 7.60 6.96 4.73
N LEU A 116 6.65 7.89 4.54
CA LEU A 116 5.33 7.81 5.19
C LEU A 116 4.57 6.55 4.80
N LEU A 117 4.57 6.19 3.52
CA LEU A 117 3.90 4.98 3.04
C LEU A 117 4.63 3.72 3.52
N ALA A 118 5.95 3.69 3.48
CA ALA A 118 6.75 2.59 4.01
C ALA A 118 6.39 2.34 5.49
N ASP A 119 6.39 3.38 6.32
CA ASP A 119 6.02 3.29 7.74
C ASP A 119 4.58 2.80 7.96
N ALA A 120 3.62 3.31 7.17
CA ALA A 120 2.23 2.90 7.27
C ALA A 120 2.02 1.42 6.88
N PHE A 121 2.76 0.93 5.88
CA PHE A 121 2.64 -0.45 5.38
C PHE A 121 3.55 -1.46 6.10
N ILE A 122 4.31 -1.03 7.11
CA ILE A 122 4.88 -1.96 8.12
C ILE A 122 3.75 -2.71 8.83
N ASP A 123 2.59 -2.08 9.04
CA ASP A 123 1.43 -2.75 9.61
C ASP A 123 0.84 -3.78 8.62
N THR A 124 0.90 -5.05 9.00
CA THR A 124 0.31 -6.17 8.27
C THR A 124 -1.18 -5.99 7.97
N THR A 125 -1.93 -5.24 8.79
CA THR A 125 -3.35 -5.01 8.50
C THR A 125 -3.59 -4.11 7.29
N ASN A 126 -2.68 -3.16 7.02
CA ASN A 126 -2.72 -2.31 5.82
C ASN A 126 -2.38 -3.14 4.58
N LEU A 127 -1.36 -3.99 4.66
CA LEU A 127 -1.00 -4.92 3.59
C LEU A 127 -2.18 -5.85 3.25
N ASP A 128 -2.75 -6.51 4.26
CA ASP A 128 -3.84 -7.46 4.08
C ASP A 128 -5.12 -6.80 3.55
N ALA A 129 -5.38 -5.54 3.92
CA ALA A 129 -6.59 -4.83 3.48
C ALA A 129 -6.47 -4.22 2.08
N PHE A 130 -5.29 -3.68 1.71
CA PHE A 130 -5.12 -2.92 0.47
C PHE A 130 -4.40 -3.71 -0.64
N LEU A 131 -3.43 -4.57 -0.31
CA LEU A 131 -2.65 -5.32 -1.29
C LEU A 131 -3.15 -6.75 -1.50
N CYS A 132 -3.84 -7.34 -0.51
CA CYS A 132 -4.37 -8.70 -0.58
C CYS A 132 -5.88 -8.77 -0.91
N GLY A 133 -6.42 -7.74 -1.57
CA GLY A 133 -7.85 -7.62 -1.87
C GLY A 133 -8.31 -8.35 -3.14
N SER A 134 -7.41 -9.01 -3.87
CA SER A 134 -7.72 -9.72 -5.11
C SER A 134 -8.27 -11.14 -4.89
N ASN A 135 -8.77 -11.76 -5.95
CA ASN A 135 -9.21 -13.16 -5.96
C ASN A 135 -8.07 -14.16 -5.75
N LEU A 136 -6.81 -13.75 -5.96
CA LEU A 136 -5.65 -14.60 -5.71
C LEU A 136 -5.58 -14.96 -4.22
N PHE A 137 -5.73 -13.96 -3.36
CA PHE A 137 -5.61 -14.12 -1.91
C PHE A 137 -6.86 -14.71 -1.26
N SER A 138 -8.05 -14.52 -1.84
CA SER A 138 -9.26 -15.19 -1.33
C SER A 138 -9.21 -16.73 -1.46
N ARG A 139 -8.43 -17.24 -2.42
CA ARG A 139 -8.28 -18.68 -2.68
C ARG A 139 -6.96 -19.24 -2.19
N GLY A 140 -5.90 -18.44 -2.24
CA GLY A 140 -4.54 -18.84 -1.96
C GLY A 140 -3.93 -18.23 -0.69
N GLY A 141 -4.60 -17.28 -0.04
CA GLY A 141 -4.13 -16.62 1.19
C GLY A 141 -4.77 -17.18 2.47
N ASP A 142 -4.58 -16.49 3.60
CA ASP A 142 -5.10 -16.87 4.89
C ASP A 142 -6.59 -16.54 4.95
N PHE A 143 -7.42 -17.58 4.95
CA PHE A 143 -8.87 -17.48 4.98
C PHE A 143 -9.42 -16.61 6.12
N ASN A 144 -8.67 -16.41 7.21
CA ASN A 144 -9.11 -15.57 8.33
C ASN A 144 -8.76 -14.09 8.16
N LYS A 145 -7.78 -13.77 7.30
CA LYS A 145 -7.25 -12.41 7.14
C LYS A 145 -7.58 -11.80 5.80
N HIS A 146 -7.57 -12.61 4.74
CA HIS A 146 -7.76 -12.16 3.37
C HIS A 146 -9.18 -12.36 2.92
N SER A 147 -9.75 -11.29 2.36
CA SER A 147 -11.06 -11.31 1.74
C SER A 147 -11.00 -10.54 0.43
N ALA A 148 -11.57 -11.14 -0.62
CA ALA A 148 -11.66 -10.46 -1.90
C ALA A 148 -12.55 -9.22 -1.78
N ALA A 149 -12.14 -8.14 -2.44
CA ALA A 149 -12.95 -6.94 -2.55
C ALA A 149 -14.29 -7.25 -3.25
N LYS A 150 -15.33 -6.49 -2.87
CA LYS A 150 -16.73 -6.76 -3.26
C LYS A 150 -16.94 -6.67 -4.76
N THR A 151 -16.34 -5.66 -5.42
CA THR A 151 -16.50 -5.40 -6.85
C THR A 151 -15.26 -5.80 -7.63
N ASP A 152 -15.42 -6.06 -8.93
CA ASP A 152 -14.29 -6.38 -9.81
C ASP A 152 -13.29 -5.23 -9.91
N GLU A 153 -13.80 -4.01 -10.02
CA GLU A 153 -12.98 -2.80 -10.08
C GLU A 153 -12.09 -2.66 -8.86
N LEU A 154 -12.61 -2.86 -7.65
CA LEU A 154 -11.81 -2.77 -6.42
C LEU A 154 -10.76 -3.88 -6.33
N ARG A 155 -11.07 -5.10 -6.81
CA ARG A 155 -10.07 -6.18 -6.89
C ARG A 155 -8.93 -5.82 -7.84
N GLN A 156 -9.26 -5.26 -9.00
CA GLN A 156 -8.29 -4.80 -9.98
C GLN A 156 -7.46 -3.64 -9.44
N THR A 157 -8.06 -2.70 -8.69
CA THR A 157 -7.35 -1.60 -8.02
C THR A 157 -6.39 -2.10 -6.95
N SER A 158 -6.83 -3.06 -6.12
CA SER A 158 -5.97 -3.70 -5.11
C SER A 158 -4.77 -4.41 -5.75
N ALA A 159 -5.02 -5.23 -6.78
CA ALA A 159 -3.99 -5.94 -7.51
C ALA A 159 -3.02 -4.96 -8.22
N ARG A 160 -3.53 -3.85 -8.76
CA ARG A 160 -2.71 -2.78 -9.35
C ARG A 160 -1.79 -2.15 -8.31
N LEU A 161 -2.33 -1.81 -7.14
CA LEU A 161 -1.56 -1.22 -6.05
C LEU A 161 -0.42 -2.16 -5.61
N HIS A 162 -0.72 -3.44 -5.47
CA HIS A 162 0.26 -4.48 -5.12
C HIS A 162 1.33 -4.66 -6.20
N CYS A 163 0.95 -4.63 -7.49
CA CYS A 163 1.90 -4.77 -8.59
C CYS A 163 2.85 -3.57 -8.74
N LEU A 164 2.37 -2.36 -8.45
CA LEU A 164 3.15 -1.14 -8.68
C LEU A 164 4.10 -0.83 -7.52
N TYR A 165 3.65 -1.04 -6.28
CA TYR A 165 4.36 -0.56 -5.10
C TYR A 165 4.64 -1.63 -4.05
N GLY A 166 4.02 -2.80 -4.18
CA GLY A 166 4.18 -3.89 -3.25
C GLY A 166 5.34 -4.83 -3.58
N VAL A 167 5.51 -5.80 -2.69
CA VAL A 167 6.45 -6.91 -2.82
C VAL A 167 5.66 -8.20 -2.94
N PRO A 168 6.09 -9.20 -3.74
CA PRO A 168 5.43 -10.49 -3.83
C PRO A 168 5.12 -11.10 -2.44
N ILE A 169 3.84 -11.09 -2.09
CA ILE A 169 3.33 -11.68 -0.84
C ILE A 169 3.14 -13.18 -1.06
N ASP A 170 3.88 -13.97 -0.28
CA ASP A 170 3.67 -15.40 -0.16
C ASP A 170 3.71 -15.74 1.33
N GLU A 171 2.55 -16.00 1.91
CA GLU A 171 2.33 -16.18 3.36
C GLU A 171 3.09 -17.36 3.98
N THR A 172 3.87 -18.08 3.19
CA THR A 172 4.56 -19.30 3.61
C THR A 172 6.07 -19.24 3.52
N VAL A 173 6.68 -18.07 3.28
CA VAL A 173 8.10 -17.88 3.58
C VAL A 173 8.23 -17.52 5.06
N PRO A 174 8.64 -18.44 5.96
CA PRO A 174 9.05 -18.02 7.28
C PRO A 174 10.14 -16.95 7.12
N SER A 175 9.93 -15.79 7.72
CA SER A 175 10.95 -14.74 7.83
C SER A 175 12.27 -15.37 8.25
N ARG A 176 13.40 -14.86 7.76
CA ARG A 176 14.76 -15.39 8.01
C ARG A 176 15.07 -15.64 9.50
N SER A 177 14.32 -15.04 10.41
CA SER A 177 14.36 -15.27 11.87
C SER A 177 13.79 -16.62 12.34
N SER A 178 13.02 -17.34 11.52
CA SER A 178 12.38 -18.62 11.89
C SER A 178 13.20 -19.87 11.56
N PHE A 179 14.27 -19.76 10.77
CA PHE A 179 15.15 -20.90 10.49
C PHE A 179 16.05 -21.30 11.66
N HIS A 180 16.03 -20.56 12.77
CA HIS A 180 16.85 -20.85 13.94
C HIS A 180 16.12 -21.58 15.09
N MET A 181 14.85 -21.99 14.92
CA MET A 181 14.05 -22.61 15.99
C MET A 181 13.49 -24.02 15.70
N TYR A 182 13.93 -24.70 14.63
CA TYR A 182 13.68 -26.14 14.49
C TYR A 182 14.97 -26.90 14.26
N ARG A 183 15.79 -26.93 15.33
CA ARG A 183 16.83 -27.95 15.47
C ARG A 183 16.12 -29.29 15.72
N GLU A 184 16.08 -30.09 14.67
CA GLU A 184 15.99 -31.56 14.62
C GLU A 184 15.42 -32.26 15.86
N ASN A 185 14.10 -32.53 15.86
CA ASN A 185 13.61 -33.71 16.55
C ASN A 185 13.78 -34.93 15.63
N LEU A 186 14.91 -35.61 15.76
CA LEU A 186 15.33 -36.82 15.01
C LEU A 186 14.42 -38.07 15.20
N ASN A 187 13.24 -37.92 15.81
CA ASN A 187 12.33 -39.03 16.15
C ASN A 187 11.06 -39.09 15.30
N LEU A 188 10.95 -38.28 14.25
CA LEU A 188 9.81 -38.37 13.32
C LEU A 188 10.07 -39.43 12.24
N ALA A 189 9.07 -40.27 12.00
CA ALA A 189 9.09 -41.24 10.90
C ALA A 189 9.36 -40.51 9.56
N PRO A 190 10.06 -41.14 8.59
CA PRO A 190 10.44 -40.50 7.32
C PRO A 190 9.26 -39.86 6.57
N SER A 191 8.07 -40.47 6.71
CA SER A 191 6.80 -40.01 6.13
C SER A 191 6.22 -38.75 6.78
N SER A 192 6.57 -38.47 8.04
CA SER A 192 6.20 -37.24 8.75
C SER A 192 7.14 -36.07 8.42
N CYS A 193 8.40 -36.36 8.08
CA CYS A 193 9.36 -35.35 7.61
C CYS A 193 8.93 -34.72 6.28
N THR A 194 8.34 -35.51 5.37
CA THR A 194 7.84 -35.00 4.07
C THR A 194 6.57 -34.14 4.22
N ARG A 195 5.71 -34.45 5.19
CA ARG A 195 4.42 -33.76 5.41
C ARG A 195 4.57 -32.44 6.19
N LEU A 196 5.59 -32.32 7.03
CA LEU A 196 5.94 -31.08 7.73
C LEU A 196 6.68 -30.08 6.82
N GLN A 197 7.35 -30.55 5.76
CA GLN A 197 8.01 -29.71 4.76
C GLN A 197 7.05 -29.12 3.71
N SER A 198 5.81 -29.63 3.63
CA SER A 198 4.80 -29.17 2.69
C SER A 198 3.76 -28.29 3.39
N LYS A 199 4.16 -27.13 3.92
CA LYS A 199 3.17 -26.06 4.07
C LYS A 199 2.86 -25.59 2.65
N PRO A 200 1.66 -25.82 2.10
CA PRO A 200 1.41 -25.52 0.71
C PRO A 200 1.53 -24.00 0.53
N TYR A 201 2.42 -23.58 -0.37
CA TYR A 201 2.47 -22.21 -0.88
C TYR A 201 1.19 -21.98 -1.70
N LEU A 202 0.05 -21.81 -1.02
CA LEU A 202 -1.26 -21.79 -1.64
C LEU A 202 -1.40 -20.61 -2.61
N THR A 203 -0.84 -19.45 -2.24
CA THR A 203 -0.83 -18.24 -3.07
C THR A 203 -0.03 -18.47 -4.35
N HIS A 204 1.23 -18.91 -4.24
CA HIS A 204 2.05 -19.22 -5.41
C HIS A 204 1.44 -20.35 -6.27
N THR A 205 0.87 -21.38 -5.66
CA THR A 205 0.27 -22.50 -6.42
C THR A 205 -0.94 -22.04 -7.23
N PHE A 206 -1.79 -21.19 -6.65
CA PHE A 206 -2.94 -20.62 -7.35
C PHE A 206 -2.51 -19.58 -8.40
N ALA A 207 -1.54 -18.72 -8.08
CA ALA A 207 -0.96 -17.79 -9.05
C ALA A 207 -0.39 -18.55 -10.25
N ARG A 208 0.35 -19.65 -10.00
CA ARG A 208 0.93 -20.50 -11.03
C ARG A 208 -0.13 -21.17 -11.91
N SER A 209 -1.22 -21.66 -11.31
CA SER A 209 -2.32 -22.23 -12.09
C SER A 209 -3.00 -21.18 -12.96
N LYS A 210 -3.15 -19.93 -12.48
CA LYS A 210 -3.67 -18.82 -13.30
C LYS A 210 -2.69 -18.44 -14.41
N VAL A 211 -1.39 -18.31 -14.13
CA VAL A 211 -0.37 -17.88 -15.10
C VAL A 211 -0.18 -18.90 -16.22
N TYR A 212 -0.09 -20.19 -15.91
CA TYR A 212 0.16 -21.24 -16.92
C TYR A 212 -1.10 -21.89 -17.49
N ASP A 213 -2.28 -21.35 -17.19
CA ASP A 213 -3.51 -21.79 -17.85
C ASP A 213 -3.55 -21.26 -19.29
N LEU A 214 -3.14 -22.11 -20.24
CA LEU A 214 -3.12 -21.80 -21.68
C LEU A 214 -4.50 -21.41 -22.22
N ARG A 215 -5.59 -21.80 -21.55
CA ARG A 215 -6.96 -21.43 -21.95
C ARG A 215 -7.25 -19.93 -21.80
N GLN A 216 -6.46 -19.21 -21.00
CA GLN A 216 -6.60 -17.76 -20.79
C GLN A 216 -5.85 -16.91 -21.82
N TYR A 217 -5.02 -17.53 -22.67
CA TYR A 217 -4.27 -16.85 -23.71
C TYR A 217 -5.02 -17.01 -25.02
N THR A 218 -5.79 -15.99 -25.37
CA THR A 218 -6.67 -15.95 -26.55
C THR A 218 -6.34 -14.72 -27.39
N GLU A 219 -6.90 -14.64 -28.60
CA GLU A 219 -6.79 -13.43 -29.43
C GLU A 219 -7.42 -12.22 -28.74
N HIS A 220 -8.49 -12.41 -27.97
CA HIS A 220 -9.19 -11.36 -27.23
C HIS A 220 -8.36 -10.80 -26.06
N THR A 221 -7.56 -11.64 -25.39
CA THR A 221 -6.63 -11.20 -24.34
C THR A 221 -5.27 -10.75 -24.90
N LEU A 222 -5.13 -10.65 -26.24
CA LEU A 222 -3.88 -10.32 -26.93
C LEU A 222 -2.70 -11.21 -26.51
N TRP A 223 -2.99 -12.47 -26.14
CA TRP A 223 -2.01 -13.42 -25.61
C TRP A 223 -1.24 -12.89 -24.38
N GLY A 224 -1.84 -11.97 -23.61
CA GLY A 224 -1.20 -11.28 -22.51
C GLY A 224 -2.13 -11.03 -21.31
N PRO A 225 -1.71 -10.23 -20.33
CA PRO A 225 -2.50 -9.89 -19.15
C PRO A 225 -3.49 -8.76 -19.46
N PHE A 226 -4.34 -8.96 -20.46
CA PHE A 226 -5.41 -8.03 -20.84
C PHE A 226 -6.78 -8.67 -20.60
N LYS A 227 -7.78 -7.83 -20.33
CA LYS A 227 -9.16 -8.29 -20.15
C LYS A 227 -9.72 -8.88 -21.46
N ASP A 228 -10.53 -9.93 -21.31
CA ASP A 228 -11.22 -10.64 -22.41
C ASP A 228 -12.48 -9.91 -22.90
N ASP A 229 -12.77 -8.72 -22.37
CA ASP A 229 -13.96 -7.91 -22.71
C ASP A 229 -13.78 -7.04 -23.97
N GLY A 230 -12.64 -7.19 -24.66
CA GLY A 230 -12.28 -6.40 -25.83
C GLY A 230 -11.88 -4.96 -25.53
N SER A 231 -11.85 -4.55 -24.25
CA SER A 231 -11.51 -3.19 -23.85
C SER A 231 -10.00 -2.89 -23.92
N GLN A 232 -9.18 -3.93 -24.06
CA GLN A 232 -7.70 -3.87 -24.04
C GLN A 232 -7.13 -3.29 -22.73
N HIS A 233 -7.95 -3.18 -21.67
CA HIS A 233 -7.46 -2.82 -20.34
C HIS A 233 -6.63 -3.97 -19.76
N VAL A 234 -5.64 -3.60 -18.94
CA VAL A 234 -4.81 -4.55 -18.21
C VAL A 234 -5.66 -5.32 -17.19
N ASP A 235 -5.51 -6.64 -17.14
CA ASP A 235 -6.00 -7.48 -16.05
C ASP A 235 -4.93 -7.52 -14.95
N TRP A 236 -5.06 -6.62 -13.98
CA TRP A 236 -4.13 -6.49 -12.86
C TRP A 236 -4.11 -7.73 -11.96
N GLU A 237 -5.22 -8.49 -11.85
CA GLU A 237 -5.18 -9.76 -11.10
C GLU A 237 -4.34 -10.82 -11.83
N LYS A 238 -4.23 -10.76 -13.16
CA LYS A 238 -3.31 -11.61 -13.93
C LYS A 238 -1.87 -11.13 -13.76
N VAL A 239 -1.61 -9.81 -13.82
CA VAL A 239 -0.29 -9.22 -13.57
C VAL A 239 0.20 -9.57 -12.16
N GLU A 240 -0.65 -9.49 -11.15
CA GLU A 240 -0.33 -9.84 -9.77
C GLU A 240 0.04 -11.31 -9.63
N SER A 241 -0.69 -12.20 -10.31
CA SER A 241 -0.33 -13.62 -10.33
C SER A 241 1.03 -13.86 -10.99
N ILE A 242 1.36 -13.12 -12.05
CA ILE A 242 2.69 -13.16 -12.68
C ILE A 242 3.75 -12.67 -11.69
N MET A 243 3.52 -11.53 -11.02
CA MET A 243 4.42 -10.98 -10.00
C MET A 243 4.70 -11.98 -8.88
N VAL A 244 3.68 -12.64 -8.33
CA VAL A 244 3.84 -13.66 -7.29
C VAL A 244 4.68 -14.86 -7.78
N VAL A 245 4.44 -15.34 -9.01
CA VAL A 245 5.22 -16.44 -9.60
C VAL A 245 6.68 -16.03 -9.83
N LEU A 246 6.93 -14.82 -10.34
CA LEU A 246 8.28 -14.30 -10.54
C LEU A 246 8.99 -14.13 -9.20
N GLY A 247 8.34 -13.50 -8.21
CA GLY A 247 8.88 -13.30 -6.88
C GLY A 247 9.28 -14.59 -6.20
N PHE A 248 8.42 -15.62 -6.25
CA PHE A 248 8.74 -16.94 -5.73
C PHE A 248 9.99 -17.54 -6.39
N ASN A 249 10.07 -17.50 -7.72
CA ASN A 249 11.20 -18.05 -8.46
C ASN A 249 12.50 -17.28 -8.22
N LEU A 250 12.43 -15.94 -8.13
CA LEU A 250 13.58 -15.10 -7.81
C LEU A 250 14.10 -15.39 -6.40
N ARG A 251 13.22 -15.49 -5.39
CA ARG A 251 13.61 -15.87 -4.02
C ARG A 251 14.31 -17.23 -3.99
N LYS A 252 13.73 -18.24 -4.67
CA LYS A 252 14.34 -19.57 -4.79
C LYS A 252 15.67 -19.57 -5.53
N PHE A 253 15.85 -18.69 -6.50
CA PHE A 253 17.12 -18.51 -7.19
C PHE A 253 18.17 -17.86 -6.27
N SER A 254 17.79 -16.81 -5.52
CA SER A 254 18.65 -16.08 -4.59
C SER A 254 19.05 -16.87 -3.33
N GLU A 255 18.31 -17.93 -2.98
CA GLU A 255 18.68 -18.90 -1.94
C GLU A 255 19.93 -19.74 -2.31
N ARG A 256 20.35 -19.76 -3.58
CA ARG A 256 21.51 -20.52 -4.02
C ARG A 256 22.82 -19.88 -3.50
N PRO A 257 23.83 -20.70 -3.14
CA PRO A 257 25.07 -20.22 -2.52
C PRO A 257 25.87 -19.26 -3.42
N GLU A 258 25.67 -19.33 -4.73
CA GLU A 258 26.24 -18.38 -5.70
C GLU A 258 25.25 -17.23 -5.95
N ARG A 259 25.17 -16.27 -5.02
CA ARG A 259 24.37 -15.05 -5.18
C ARG A 259 24.92 -14.18 -6.31
N ARG A 260 24.46 -14.43 -7.54
CA ARG A 260 24.85 -13.63 -8.72
C ARG A 260 23.94 -12.44 -8.99
N PHE A 261 22.73 -12.41 -8.41
CA PHE A 261 21.79 -11.31 -8.57
C PHE A 261 21.35 -10.76 -7.22
N PRO A 262 21.22 -9.42 -7.09
CA PRO A 262 20.52 -8.83 -5.95
C PRO A 262 19.07 -9.34 -5.95
N MET A 263 18.49 -9.51 -4.76
CA MET A 263 17.08 -9.87 -4.67
C MET A 263 16.27 -8.61 -4.98
N ILE A 264 15.39 -8.74 -5.97
CA ILE A 264 14.53 -7.66 -6.45
C ILE A 264 13.19 -7.88 -5.74
N TRP A 265 12.57 -6.79 -5.26
CA TRP A 265 11.40 -6.80 -4.36
C TRP A 265 11.73 -7.30 -2.94
N ASP A 266 12.73 -6.68 -2.32
CA ASP A 266 13.11 -6.96 -0.94
C ASP A 266 12.38 -6.06 0.05
N GLU A 267 12.11 -4.81 -0.37
CA GLU A 267 11.50 -3.76 0.44
C GLU A 267 10.27 -3.22 -0.31
N PRO A 268 9.11 -3.08 0.37
CA PRO A 268 7.95 -2.40 -0.19
C PRO A 268 8.14 -0.87 -0.07
N TRP A 269 7.71 -0.16 -1.13
CA TRP A 269 7.81 1.31 -1.30
C TRP A 269 9.22 1.85 -1.55
#